data_AF-A0A379UMQ0-F1
#
_entry.id   AF-A0A379UMQ0-F1
#
_cell.length_a   1.000
_cell.length_b   1.000
_cell.length_c   1.000
_cell.angle_alpha   90.00
_cell.angle_beta   90.00
_cell.angle_gamma   90.00
#
_symmetry.space_group_name_H-M   'P 1'
#
loop_
_entity.id
_entity.type
_entity.pdbx_description
1 polymer ?
#
loop_
_entity_poly.entity_id
_entity_poly.type
_entity_poly.pdbx_seq_one_letter_code
_entity_poly.pdbx_strand_id
1 'polypeptide(L)'
;MTFSGHTVHYRAAQNAQDNFATVTQVVSADWVEAEQLFGCLRQYNGDITLQPGLVHQANGGVLIISLRTLLAQPLLWMRLKAIVSRERFDWVAFDESRPLPVSVPSMPLKLEGDSGWRT
;
A
#
# COMPACT_ATOMS: atom_id res chain seq x y z
N MET A 1 0.28 -24.59 -16.58
CA MET A 1 0.27 -26.07 -16.49
C MET A 1 -0.74 -26.64 -17.49
N THR A 2 -0.50 -27.85 -18.02
CA THR A 2 -1.45 -28.59 -18.88
C THR A 2 -1.39 -30.08 -18.60
N PHE A 3 -2.53 -30.77 -18.79
CA PHE A 3 -2.63 -32.21 -18.68
C PHE A 3 -2.78 -32.83 -20.07
N SER A 4 -2.03 -33.90 -20.34
CA SER A 4 -2.19 -34.72 -21.54
C SER A 4 -1.98 -36.17 -21.16
N GLY A 5 -3.06 -36.97 -21.19
CA GLY A 5 -3.04 -38.33 -20.63
C GLY A 5 -2.83 -38.36 -19.11
N HIS A 6 -1.81 -39.09 -18.64
CA HIS A 6 -1.41 -39.21 -17.21
C HIS A 6 -0.15 -38.40 -16.83
N THR A 7 0.34 -37.52 -17.73
CA THR A 7 1.59 -36.77 -17.50
C THR A 7 1.29 -35.30 -17.24
N VAL A 8 1.94 -34.75 -16.23
CA VAL A 8 1.84 -33.36 -15.83
C VAL A 8 2.99 -32.56 -16.43
N HIS A 9 2.66 -31.49 -17.16
CA HIS A 9 3.65 -30.56 -17.70
C HIS A 9 3.54 -29.20 -17.02
N TYR A 10 4.64 -28.78 -16.38
CA TYR A 10 4.80 -27.40 -15.95
C TYR A 10 4.99 -26.52 -17.18
N ARG A 11 4.21 -25.44 -17.22
CA ARG A 11 4.43 -24.31 -18.11
C ARG A 11 4.16 -23.05 -17.32
N ALA A 12 5.08 -22.09 -17.39
CA ALA A 12 4.89 -20.76 -16.86
C ALA A 12 3.61 -20.16 -17.47
N ALA A 13 2.90 -19.36 -16.67
CA ALA A 13 1.76 -18.60 -17.17
C ALA A 13 2.22 -17.60 -18.24
N GLN A 14 1.43 -17.48 -19.30
CA GLN A 14 1.68 -16.60 -20.43
C GLN A 14 0.79 -15.35 -20.41
N ASN A 15 -0.36 -15.37 -19.71
CA ASN A 15 -1.29 -14.23 -19.55
C ASN A 15 -1.75 -14.08 -18.08
N ALA A 16 -2.26 -12.93 -17.64
CA ALA A 16 -2.83 -12.73 -16.29
C ALA A 16 -4.04 -13.64 -16.00
N GLN A 17 -4.67 -14.13 -17.06
CA GLN A 17 -5.79 -15.07 -17.05
C GLN A 17 -5.32 -16.53 -17.14
N ASP A 18 -4.02 -16.76 -17.33
CA ASP A 18 -3.48 -18.11 -17.38
C ASP A 18 -3.41 -18.72 -15.98
N ASN A 19 -3.54 -20.03 -15.97
CA ASN A 19 -3.87 -20.81 -14.79
C ASN A 19 -2.84 -20.76 -13.63
N PHE A 20 -1.67 -20.11 -13.82
CA PHE A 20 -0.59 -19.94 -12.81
C PHE A 20 0.03 -18.53 -12.86
N ALA A 21 -0.74 -17.54 -13.30
CA ALA A 21 -0.29 -16.15 -13.35
C ALA A 21 -0.36 -15.55 -11.96
N THR A 22 0.74 -14.95 -11.48
CA THR A 22 0.69 -14.12 -10.28
C THR A 22 0.11 -12.76 -10.66
N VAL A 23 -1.07 -12.44 -10.15
CA VAL A 23 -1.73 -11.13 -10.36
C VAL A 23 -1.93 -10.48 -9.00
N THR A 24 -1.00 -9.60 -8.62
CA THR A 24 -1.10 -8.80 -7.40
C THR A 24 -1.32 -7.34 -7.75
N GLN A 25 -2.03 -6.62 -6.89
CA GLN A 25 -2.31 -5.21 -7.10
C GLN A 25 -0.99 -4.42 -6.99
N VAL A 26 -0.55 -3.82 -8.08
CA VAL A 26 0.66 -2.98 -8.11
C VAL A 26 0.25 -1.53 -8.27
N VAL A 27 0.64 -0.70 -7.30
CA VAL A 27 0.44 0.75 -7.33
C VAL A 27 1.81 1.40 -7.37
N SER A 28 1.99 2.41 -8.23
CA SER A 28 3.27 3.10 -8.37
C SER A 28 3.13 4.61 -8.31
N ALA A 29 4.15 5.30 -7.80
CA ALA A 29 4.22 6.75 -7.80
C ALA A 29 5.67 7.26 -7.90
N ASP A 30 5.90 8.12 -8.90
CA ASP A 30 7.18 8.79 -9.09
C ASP A 30 7.37 9.98 -8.14
N TRP A 31 6.30 10.75 -7.92
CA TRP A 31 6.21 11.82 -6.92
C TRP A 31 4.87 11.67 -6.20
N VAL A 32 4.85 11.92 -4.89
CA VAL A 32 3.64 11.81 -4.10
C VAL A 32 3.73 12.70 -2.86
N GLU A 33 2.61 13.32 -2.53
CA GLU A 33 2.44 14.07 -1.28
C GLU A 33 1.89 13.19 -0.16
N ALA A 34 2.01 13.67 1.06
CA ALA A 34 1.53 13.00 2.27
C ALA A 34 0.08 12.49 2.15
N GLU A 35 -0.86 13.35 1.76
CA GLU A 35 -2.28 13.00 1.62
C GLU A 35 -2.52 11.99 0.48
N GLN A 36 -1.75 12.06 -0.59
CA GLN A 36 -1.89 11.12 -1.71
C GLN A 36 -1.36 9.74 -1.33
N LEU A 37 -0.24 9.68 -0.60
CA LEU A 37 0.36 8.43 -0.18
C LEU A 37 -0.46 7.76 0.93
N PHE A 38 -0.83 8.51 1.96
CA PHE A 38 -1.43 7.98 3.18
C PHE A 38 -2.92 8.24 3.31
N GLY A 39 -3.55 8.96 2.38
CA GLY A 39 -4.93 9.37 2.51
C GLY A 39 -5.10 10.55 3.47
N CYS A 40 -6.34 11.03 3.56
CA CYS A 40 -6.69 12.13 4.45
C CYS A 40 -8.11 11.98 4.97
N LEU A 41 -8.38 12.66 6.08
CA LEU A 41 -9.73 12.86 6.59
C LEU A 41 -10.19 14.24 6.11
N ARG A 42 -11.29 14.29 5.36
CA ARG A 42 -11.93 15.54 4.93
C ARG A 42 -13.19 15.78 5.72
N GLN A 43 -13.38 17.02 6.14
CA GLN A 43 -14.61 17.50 6.76
C GLN A 43 -15.26 18.52 5.84
N TYR A 44 -16.53 18.30 5.50
CA TYR A 44 -17.31 19.23 4.68
C TYR A 44 -18.76 19.25 5.18
N ASN A 45 -19.29 20.43 5.49
CA ASN A 45 -20.66 20.61 6.00
C ASN A 45 -21.03 19.75 7.22
N GLY A 46 -20.05 19.44 8.08
CA GLY A 46 -20.25 18.58 9.25
C GLY A 46 -20.08 17.08 8.97
N ASP A 47 -20.03 16.67 7.71
CA ASP A 47 -19.75 15.28 7.33
C ASP A 47 -18.26 15.02 7.28
N ILE A 48 -17.87 13.85 7.80
CA ILE A 48 -16.49 13.37 7.82
C ILE A 48 -16.35 12.24 6.81
N THR A 49 -15.36 12.36 5.93
CA THR A 49 -15.05 11.35 4.91
C THR A 49 -13.58 10.97 4.98
N LEU A 50 -13.30 9.66 4.88
CA LEU A 50 -11.95 9.15 4.75
C LEU A 50 -11.64 8.95 3.28
N GLN A 51 -10.56 9.57 2.82
CA GLN A 51 -10.06 9.37 1.47
C GLN A 51 -8.85 8.42 1.50
N PRO A 52 -8.91 7.29 0.78
CA PRO A 52 -7.81 6.34 0.75
C PRO A 52 -6.63 6.89 -0.07
N GLY A 53 -5.41 6.74 0.48
CA GLY A 53 -4.17 6.97 -0.26
C GLY A 53 -3.62 5.72 -0.96
N LEU A 54 -2.47 5.86 -1.63
CA LEU A 54 -1.82 4.76 -2.36
C LEU A 54 -1.51 3.54 -1.48
N VAL A 55 -1.15 3.74 -0.20
CA VAL A 55 -0.91 2.62 0.72
C VAL A 55 -2.16 1.75 0.92
N HIS A 56 -3.35 2.35 0.85
CA HIS A 56 -4.62 1.65 0.97
C HIS A 56 -4.94 0.89 -0.31
N GLN A 57 -4.67 1.50 -1.46
CA GLN A 57 -4.86 0.88 -2.77
C GLN A 57 -3.91 -0.30 -2.98
N ALA A 58 -2.70 -0.23 -2.42
CA ALA A 58 -1.69 -1.28 -2.47
C ALA A 58 -1.80 -2.32 -1.34
N ASN A 59 -2.80 -2.22 -0.46
CA ASN A 59 -2.92 -3.15 0.66
C ASN A 59 -3.15 -4.58 0.16
N GLY A 60 -2.28 -5.50 0.56
CA GLY A 60 -2.22 -6.88 0.06
C GLY A 60 -1.50 -7.03 -1.28
N GLY A 61 -0.83 -5.98 -1.77
CA GLY A 61 -0.08 -5.98 -3.02
C GLY A 61 1.20 -5.16 -2.89
N VAL A 62 1.70 -4.65 -4.02
CA VAL A 62 3.01 -3.97 -4.10
C VAL A 62 2.82 -2.47 -4.26
N LEU A 63 3.51 -1.69 -3.43
CA LEU A 63 3.66 -0.26 -3.60
C LEU A 63 5.08 0.06 -4.11
N ILE A 64 5.17 0.66 -5.28
CA ILE A 64 6.42 1.14 -5.87
C ILE A 64 6.48 2.65 -5.70
N ILE A 65 7.52 3.15 -5.03
CA ILE A 65 7.73 4.58 -4.85
C ILE A 65 9.16 4.95 -5.22
N SER A 66 9.31 6.08 -5.91
CA SER A 66 10.64 6.58 -6.27
C SER A 66 11.48 6.85 -5.02
N LEU A 67 12.71 6.33 -5.00
CA LEU A 67 13.67 6.62 -3.93
C LEU A 67 13.92 8.13 -3.81
N ARG A 68 13.92 8.87 -4.93
CA ARG A 68 14.05 10.34 -4.92
C ARG A 68 12.98 11.00 -4.06
N THR A 69 11.74 10.55 -4.18
CA THR A 69 10.60 11.10 -3.44
C THR A 69 10.72 10.82 -1.96
N LEU A 70 11.15 9.62 -1.58
CA LEU A 70 11.44 9.28 -0.19
C LEU A 70 12.61 10.09 0.39
N LEU A 71 13.68 10.30 -0.40
CA LEU A 71 14.85 11.08 0.01
C LEU A 71 14.53 12.58 0.15
N ALA A 72 13.69 13.12 -0.73
CA ALA A 72 13.25 14.51 -0.67
C ALA A 72 12.32 14.78 0.53
N GLN A 73 11.65 13.75 1.06
CA GLN A 73 10.66 13.87 2.13
C GLN A 73 10.88 12.81 3.23
N PRO A 74 11.89 12.96 4.11
CA PRO A 74 12.27 11.94 5.10
C PRO A 74 11.14 11.53 6.06
N LEU A 75 10.23 12.45 6.38
CA LEU A 75 9.06 12.15 7.23
C LEU A 75 8.09 11.16 6.56
N LEU A 76 7.92 11.23 5.23
CA LEU A 76 7.11 10.25 4.49
C LEU A 76 7.74 8.86 4.62
N TRP A 77 9.06 8.77 4.45
CA TRP A 77 9.77 7.50 4.58
C TRP A 77 9.62 6.89 5.97
N MET A 78 9.82 7.68 7.03
CA MET A 78 9.68 7.17 8.40
C MET A 78 8.28 6.64 8.67
N ARG A 79 7.24 7.36 8.21
CA ARG A 79 5.85 6.93 8.36
C ARG A 79 5.56 5.66 7.55
N LEU A 80 6.01 5.59 6.30
CA LEU A 80 5.85 4.41 5.46
C LEU A 80 6.54 3.19 6.08
N LYS A 81 7.77 3.35 6.57
CA LYS A 81 8.50 2.30 7.29
C LYS A 81 7.75 1.83 8.52
N ALA A 82 7.23 2.73 9.34
CA ALA A 82 6.45 2.36 10.52
C ALA A 82 5.20 1.53 10.17
N ILE A 83 4.49 1.90 9.09
CA ILE A 83 3.34 1.16 8.59
C ILE A 83 3.75 -0.26 8.17
N VAL A 84 4.80 -0.38 7.35
CA VAL A 84 5.30 -1.68 6.85
C VAL A 84 5.78 -2.56 8.01
N SER A 85 6.55 -2.01 8.95
CA SER A 85 7.08 -2.77 10.09
C SER A 85 6.01 -3.25 11.06
N ARG A 86 4.92 -2.48 11.21
CA ARG A 86 3.81 -2.83 12.13
C ARG A 86 2.67 -3.60 11.45
N GLU A 87 2.71 -3.71 10.13
CA GLU A 87 1.61 -4.23 9.29
C GLU A 87 0.25 -3.58 9.64
N ARG A 88 0.28 -2.28 9.97
CA ARG A 88 -0.87 -1.52 10.48
C ARG A 88 -0.79 -0.07 10.04
N PHE A 89 -1.94 0.47 9.67
CA PHE A 89 -2.12 1.89 9.41
C PHE A 89 -2.87 2.55 10.56
N ASP A 90 -2.27 3.61 11.09
CA ASP A 90 -2.88 4.49 12.09
C ASP A 90 -3.28 5.81 11.42
N TRP A 91 -4.56 6.15 11.52
CA TRP A 91 -5.04 7.47 11.16
C TRP A 91 -4.56 8.47 12.21
N VAL A 92 -3.55 9.26 11.83
CA VAL A 92 -2.98 10.32 12.66
C VAL A 92 -2.99 11.63 11.88
N ALA A 93 -3.20 12.73 12.61
CA ALA A 93 -2.98 14.06 12.08
C ALA A 93 -1.51 14.21 11.66
N PHE A 94 -1.26 14.85 10.52
CA PHE A 94 0.10 15.19 10.09
C PHE A 94 0.69 16.35 10.88
N ASP A 95 -0.17 17.14 11.50
CA ASP A 95 0.15 18.35 12.24
C ASP A 95 -0.57 18.29 13.58
N GLU A 96 0.19 18.26 14.68
CA GLU A 96 -0.35 18.17 16.03
C GLU A 96 -1.23 19.37 16.39
N SER A 97 -1.02 20.53 15.75
CA SER A 97 -1.88 21.71 15.93
C SER A 97 -3.27 21.52 15.30
N ARG A 98 -3.43 20.50 14.45
CA ARG A 98 -4.68 20.16 13.75
C ARG A 98 -5.02 18.69 13.98
N PRO A 99 -5.48 18.34 15.21
CA PRO A 99 -5.89 16.98 15.51
C PRO A 99 -7.03 16.52 14.59
N LEU A 100 -7.15 15.21 14.41
CA LEU A 100 -8.27 14.65 13.66
C LEU A 100 -9.58 15.04 14.36
N PRO A 101 -10.63 15.42 13.60
CA PRO A 101 -11.91 15.84 14.19
C PRO A 101 -12.61 14.69 14.92
N VAL A 102 -12.25 13.44 14.63
CA VAL A 102 -12.72 12.23 15.31
C VAL A 102 -11.59 11.23 15.43
N SER A 103 -11.66 10.38 16.46
CA SER A 103 -10.80 9.20 16.56
C SER A 103 -11.21 8.18 15.51
N VAL A 104 -10.26 7.74 14.69
CA VAL A 104 -10.48 6.73 13.66
C VAL A 104 -9.72 5.48 14.05
N PRO A 105 -10.36 4.30 14.08
CA PRO A 105 -9.67 3.07 14.43
C PRO A 105 -8.59 2.76 13.39
N SER A 106 -7.50 2.19 13.88
CA SER A 106 -6.44 1.68 13.02
C SER A 106 -6.90 0.49 12.20
N MET A 107 -6.24 0.26 11.07
CA MET A 107 -6.56 -0.84 10.17
C MET A 107 -5.33 -1.71 9.87
N PRO A 108 -5.49 -3.02 9.65
CA PRO A 108 -4.41 -3.85 9.16
C PRO A 108 -4.00 -3.41 7.75
N LEU A 109 -2.70 -3.26 7.52
CA LEU A 109 -2.14 -2.87 6.23
C LEU A 109 -0.85 -3.63 5.98
N LYS A 110 -0.85 -4.47 4.95
CA LYS A 110 0.31 -5.27 4.57
C LYS A 110 0.69 -4.97 3.14
N LEU A 111 1.93 -4.54 2.92
CA LEU A 111 2.50 -4.43 1.59
C LEU A 111 3.33 -5.69 1.32
N GLU A 112 3.16 -6.29 0.15
CA GLU A 112 4.02 -7.35 -0.33
C GLU A 112 5.37 -6.74 -0.70
N GLY A 113 6.36 -6.98 0.14
CA GLY A 113 7.76 -6.78 -0.16
C GLY A 113 8.44 -8.13 -0.32
N ASP A 114 9.55 -8.13 -1.07
CA ASP A 114 10.45 -9.27 -1.06
C ASP A 114 10.87 -9.55 0.40
N SER A 115 10.82 -10.81 0.81
CA SER A 115 10.87 -11.28 2.20
C SER A 115 12.11 -10.85 3.04
N GLY A 116 13.03 -10.09 2.46
CA GLY A 116 14.27 -9.57 3.06
C GLY A 116 14.15 -8.29 3.91
N TRP A 117 12.97 -7.67 4.07
CA TRP A 117 12.81 -6.47 4.92
C TRP A 117 12.61 -6.77 6.42
N ARG A 118 12.67 -8.04 6.82
CA ARG A 118 12.67 -8.47 8.22
C ARG A 118 14.12 -8.76 8.65
N THR A 119 14.81 -7.73 9.12
CA THR A 119 16.09 -7.85 9.87
C THR A 119 15.97 -7.14 11.18
#